data_AF-A0A4Y6Q0G5-F1
#
_entry.id   AF-A0A4Y6Q0G5-F1
#
_cell.length_a   1.000
_cell.length_b   1.000
_cell.length_c   1.000
_cell.angle_alpha   90.00
_cell.angle_beta   90.00
_cell.angle_gamma   90.00
#
_symmetry.space_group_name_H-M   'P 1'
#
loop_
_entity.id
_entity.type
_entity.pdbx_description
1 polymer ?
#
loop_
_entity_poly.entity_id
_entity_poly.type
_entity_poly.pdbx_seq_one_letter_code
_entity_poly.pdbx_strand_id
1 'polypeptide(L)' 'MEARMSKSTARRDDLFEEASLEQLKSEHQNLEHRLRMLSRPRSKSPEELAEMQRIKKKKLAIKDKMMSMQG' A
#
# COMPACT_ATOMS: atom_id res chain seq x y z
N MET A 1 44.63 13.04 9.88
CA MET A 1 43.84 11.80 9.99
C MET A 1 42.41 12.20 10.29
N GLU A 2 41.51 12.18 9.30
CA GLU A 2 40.07 12.40 9.54
C GLU A 2 39.32 11.12 9.15
N ALA A 3 39.04 10.31 10.15
CA ALA A 3 38.33 9.05 10.00
C ALA A 3 36.82 9.28 10.05
N ARG A 4 36.20 9.29 8.86
CA ARG A 4 34.93 8.60 8.53
C ARG A 4 33.91 8.46 9.66
N MET A 5 33.16 9.53 9.95
CA MET A 5 31.85 9.41 10.60
C MET A 5 30.78 9.53 9.51
N SER A 6 30.13 8.41 9.14
CA SER A 6 28.81 8.35 8.46
C SER A 6 28.55 6.94 7.93
N LYS A 7 28.16 5.99 8.79
CA LYS A 7 27.64 4.67 8.35
C LYS A 7 26.52 4.11 9.24
N SER A 8 25.82 4.95 10.01
CA SER A 8 24.80 4.50 10.96
C SER A 8 23.36 4.84 10.57
N THR A 9 23.12 5.51 9.44
CA THR A 9 21.78 5.89 8.97
C THR A 9 21.16 4.85 8.04
N ALA A 10 21.95 4.20 7.16
CA ALA A 10 21.45 3.25 6.17
C ALA A 10 20.52 2.17 6.73
N ARG A 11 20.91 1.52 7.84
CA ARG A 11 20.08 0.46 8.46
C ARG A 11 18.73 0.96 8.99
N ARG A 12 18.61 2.23 9.38
CA ARG A 12 17.34 2.79 9.88
C ARG A 12 16.38 3.09 8.74
N ASP A 13 16.91 3.55 7.60
CA ASP A 13 16.13 3.82 6.40
C ASP A 13 15.59 2.51 5.81
N ASP A 14 16.42 1.45 5.75
CA ASP A 14 15.98 0.10 5.32
C ASP A 14 14.82 -0.46 6.18
N LEU A 15 14.93 -0.34 7.50
CA LEU A 15 13.88 -0.79 8.45
C LEU A 15 12.58 0.02 8.29
N PHE A 16 12.69 1.31 7.98
CA PHE A 16 11.54 2.18 7.77
C PHE A 16 10.83 1.87 6.45
N GLU A 17 11.59 1.58 5.40
CA GLU A 17 11.06 1.15 4.11
C GLU A 17 10.38 -0.22 4.19
N GLU A 18 10.97 -1.18 4.93
CA GLU A 18 10.37 -2.50 5.13
C GLU A 18 9.04 -2.42 5.91
N ALA A 19 9.01 -1.66 7.01
CA ALA A 19 7.78 -1.41 7.77
C ALA A 19 6.71 -0.71 6.91
N SER A 20 7.12 0.25 6.08
CA SER A 20 6.22 0.97 5.17
C SER A 20 5.66 0.06 4.07
N LEU A 21 6.48 -0.86 3.53
CA LEU A 21 6.04 -1.87 2.55
C LEU A 21 5.04 -2.86 3.16
N GLU A 22 5.28 -3.32 4.39
CA GLU A 22 4.36 -4.22 5.10
C GLU A 22 3.00 -3.55 5.35
N GLN A 23 3.00 -2.28 5.76
CA GLN A 23 1.78 -1.48 5.91
C GLN A 23 1.00 -1.37 4.60
N LEU A 24 1.67 -1.06 3.48
CA LEU A 24 1.04 -0.98 2.16
C LEU A 24 0.45 -2.31 1.71
N LYS A 25 1.13 -3.43 1.97
CA LYS A 25 0.61 -4.78 1.68
C LYS A 25 -0.65 -5.07 2.48
N SER A 26 -0.64 -4.76 3.79
CA SER A 26 -1.80 -4.94 4.67
C SER A 26 -3.00 -4.09 4.20
N GLU A 27 -2.76 -2.81 3.86
CA GLU A 27 -3.80 -1.93 3.33
C GLU A 27 -4.35 -2.46 2.00
N HIS A 28 -3.49 -2.92 1.09
CA HIS A 28 -3.91 -3.52 -0.17
C HIS A 28 -4.79 -4.76 0.04
N GLN A 29 -4.43 -5.65 0.98
CA GLN A 29 -5.23 -6.84 1.31
C GLN A 29 -6.59 -6.50 1.92
N ASN A 30 -6.65 -5.48 2.78
CA ASN A 30 -7.90 -4.98 3.35
C ASN A 30 -8.82 -4.41 2.26
N LEU A 31 -8.28 -3.65 1.32
CA LEU A 31 -9.03 -3.11 0.18
C LEU A 31 -9.52 -4.23 -0.75
N GLU A 32 -8.71 -5.26 -1.00
CA GLU A 32 -9.15 -6.46 -1.72
C GLU A 32 -10.33 -7.15 -1.05
N HIS A 33 -10.27 -7.35 0.26
CA HIS A 33 -11.35 -7.96 1.03
C HIS A 33 -12.64 -7.13 0.92
N ARG A 34 -12.54 -5.82 1.11
CA ARG A 34 -13.69 -4.90 1.01
C ARG A 34 -14.29 -4.88 -0.39
N LEU A 35 -13.45 -4.90 -1.43
CA LEU A 35 -13.91 -4.99 -2.82
C LEU A 35 -14.66 -6.29 -3.10
N ARG A 36 -14.16 -7.42 -2.58
CA ARG A 36 -14.84 -8.72 -2.70
C ARG A 36 -16.21 -8.69 -2.03
N MET A 37 -16.31 -8.14 -0.83
CA MET A 37 -17.59 -8.01 -0.12
C MET A 37 -18.60 -7.17 -0.91
N LEU A 38 -18.19 -6.01 -1.44
CA LEU A 38 -19.03 -5.16 -2.28
C LEU A 38 -19.37 -5.80 -3.64
N SER A 39 -18.54 -6.71 -4.15
CA SER A 39 -18.79 -7.39 -5.43
C SER A 39 -19.84 -8.50 -5.33
N ARG A 40 -20.04 -9.10 -4.14
CA ARG A 40 -20.91 -10.28 -3.91
C ARG A 40 -22.40 -10.03 -4.21
N PRO A 41 -23.02 -8.90 -3.84
CA PRO A 41 -24.42 -8.63 -4.18
C PRO A 41 -24.63 -8.56 -5.70
N ARG A 42 -25.69 -9.19 -6.20
CA ARG A 42 -26.10 -9.14 -7.63
C ARG A 42 -26.57 -7.75 -8.06
N SER A 43 -27.17 -7.01 -7.14
CA SER A 43 -27.57 -5.61 -7.32
C SER A 43 -26.74 -4.75 -6.37
N LYS A 44 -26.19 -3.65 -6.88
CA LYS A 44 -25.35 -2.71 -6.12
C LYS A 44 -26.02 -1.35 -6.10
N SER A 45 -26.00 -0.69 -4.96
CA SER A 45 -26.43 0.70 -4.87
C SER A 45 -25.43 1.62 -5.62
N PRO A 46 -25.86 2.83 -6.03
CA PRO A 46 -24.94 3.82 -6.58
C PRO A 46 -23.76 4.13 -5.65
N GLU A 47 -23.99 4.09 -4.35
CA GLU A 47 -22.97 4.32 -3.32
C GLU A 47 -21.97 3.18 -3.27
N GLU A 48 -22.43 1.94 -3.36
CA GLU A 48 -21.57 0.76 -3.45
C GLU A 48 -20.73 0.77 -4.72
N LEU A 49 -21.31 1.16 -5.87
CA LEU A 49 -20.56 1.32 -7.12
C LEU A 49 -19.48 2.40 -7.00
N ALA A 50 -19.82 3.55 -6.40
CA ALA A 50 -18.86 4.63 -6.16
C ALA A 50 -17.73 4.16 -5.23
N GLU A 51 -18.05 3.45 -4.16
CA GLU A 51 -17.08 2.92 -3.21
C GLU A 51 -16.17 1.87 -3.87
N MET A 52 -16.71 0.98 -4.70
CA MET A 52 -15.90 0.04 -5.49
C MET A 52 -14.89 0.76 -6.40
N GLN A 53 -15.28 1.87 -7.04
CA GLN A 53 -14.37 2.66 -7.86
C GLN A 53 -13.28 3.35 -7.03
N ARG A 54 -13.63 3.90 -5.86
CA ARG A 54 -12.64 4.48 -4.93
C ARG A 54 -11.64 3.42 -4.46
N ILE A 55 -12.13 2.24 -4.09
CA ILE A 55 -11.28 1.12 -3.64
C ILE A 55 -10.33 0.68 -4.77
N LYS A 56 -10.82 0.54 -6.00
CA LYS A 56 -9.97 0.21 -7.17
C LYS A 56 -8.87 1.25 -7.38
N LYS A 57 -9.18 2.55 -7.32
CA LYS A 57 -8.19 3.63 -7.44
C LYS A 57 -7.15 3.57 -6.32
N LYS A 58 -7.57 3.38 -5.06
CA LYS A 58 -6.65 3.25 -3.91
C LYS A 58 -5.72 2.06 -4.06
N LYS A 59 -6.24 0.90 -4.49
CA LYS A 59 -5.40 -0.29 -4.74
C LYS A 59 -4.34 -0.05 -5.80
N LEU A 60 -4.70 0.62 -6.89
CA LEU A 60 -3.74 0.97 -7.95
C LEU A 60 -2.64 1.88 -7.39
N ALA A 61 -3.00 2.94 -6.67
CA ALA A 61 -2.03 3.85 -6.05
C ALA A 61 -1.09 3.14 -5.05
N ILE A 62 -1.63 2.22 -4.24
CA ILE A 62 -0.82 1.43 -3.29
C ILE A 62 0.11 0.49 -4.05
N LYS A 63 -0.35 -0.14 -5.13
CA LYS A 63 0.48 -0.99 -5.99
C LYS A 63 1.62 -0.18 -6.62
N ASP A 64 1.34 0.99 -7.14
CA ASP A 64 2.34 1.89 -7.73
C ASP A 64 3.37 2.35 -6.69
N LYS A 65 2.91 2.67 -5.47
CA LYS A 65 3.79 3.03 -4.35
C LYS A 65 4.68 1.86 -3.93
N MET A 66 4.14 0.64 -3.84
CA MET A 66 4.96 -0.56 -3.55
C MET A 66 6.00 -0.81 -4.64
N MET A 67 5.64 -0.67 -5.92
CA MET A 67 6.59 -0.83 -7.03
C MET A 67 7.70 0.24 -6.98
N SER A 68 7.36 1.47 -6.62
CA SER A 68 8.34 2.57 -6.50
C SER A 68 9.30 2.40 -5.32
N MET A 69 8.91 1.64 -4.29
CA MET A 69 9.74 1.32 -3.12
C MET A 69 10.60 0.07 -3.32
N GLN A 70 10.33 -0.74 -4.36
CA GLN A 70 11.07 -1.96 -4.68
C GLN A 70 12.02 -1.80 -5.87
N GLY A 71 11.99 -0.64 -6.54
CA GLY A 71 12.72 -0.35 -7.78
C GLY A 71 13.80 0.69 -7.62
#